data_AF-A0A7S0D0P4-F1
#
_entry.id   AF-A0A7S0D0P4-F1
#
_cell.length_a   1.000
_cell.length_b   1.000
_cell.length_c   1.000
_cell.angle_alpha   90.00
_cell.angle_beta   90.00
_cell.angle_gamma   90.00
#
_symmetry.space_group_name_H-M   'P 1'
#
loop_
_entity.id
_entity.type
_entity.pdbx_description
1 polymer ?
#
loop_
_entity_poly.entity_id
_entity_poly.type
_entity_poly.pdbx_seq_one_letter_code
_entity_poly.pdbx_strand_id
1 'polypeptide(L)'
;ETDLEAYFAWDPSLLEGGDGGLPGVLVAHTAIGPQEVFVHTCCDALARMGFAAFALDAFGAGKCVFDKAERDALFGALRVDRTRHARRILKAYEALIEQPEVSSTGSIFGIGFCLGGMA
;
A
#
# COMPACT_ATOMS: atom_id res chain seq x y z
N GLU A 1 1.42 12.51 15.51
CA GLU A 1 1.16 11.43 14.53
C GLU A 1 2.51 10.92 14.08
N THR A 2 2.63 9.64 13.70
CA THR A 2 3.92 9.06 13.26
C THR A 2 3.95 9.07 11.74
N ASP A 3 5.07 9.50 11.16
CA ASP A 3 5.28 9.40 9.72
C ASP A 3 5.27 7.93 9.29
N LEU A 4 4.54 7.63 8.23
CA LEU A 4 4.45 6.30 7.65
C LEU A 4 5.05 6.33 6.24
N GLU A 5 5.74 5.26 5.88
CA GLU A 5 6.36 5.10 4.57
C GLU A 5 5.48 4.22 3.67
N ALA A 6 5.61 4.36 2.36
CA ALA A 6 4.94 3.49 1.40
C ALA A 6 5.87 3.12 0.25
N TYR A 7 5.71 1.92 -0.28
CA TYR A 7 6.27 1.55 -1.57
C TYR A 7 5.28 1.93 -2.67
N PHE A 8 5.74 2.73 -3.64
CA PHE A 8 4.91 3.19 -4.75
C PHE A 8 5.56 2.80 -6.08
N ALA A 9 4.81 2.14 -6.94
CA ALA A 9 5.29 1.67 -8.25
C ALA A 9 4.26 1.98 -9.34
N TRP A 10 4.76 2.47 -10.48
CA TRP A 10 4.01 2.69 -11.71
C TRP A 10 4.96 2.58 -12.90
N ASP A 11 4.41 2.46 -14.11
CA ASP A 11 5.19 2.49 -15.35
C ASP A 11 5.09 3.89 -16.00
N PRO A 12 6.16 4.71 -15.99
CA PRO A 12 6.13 6.05 -16.58
C PRO A 12 5.85 6.06 -18.09
N SER A 13 6.21 5.00 -18.81
CA SER A 13 6.00 4.92 -20.27
C SER A 13 4.52 4.89 -20.65
N LEU A 14 3.65 4.49 -19.72
CA LEU A 14 2.20 4.46 -19.91
C LEU A 14 1.53 5.83 -19.73
N LEU A 15 2.26 6.82 -19.21
CA LEU A 15 1.82 8.22 -19.13
C LEU A 15 2.26 9.04 -20.35
N GLU A 16 3.21 8.54 -21.14
CA GLU A 16 3.69 9.22 -22.35
C GLU A 16 2.63 9.11 -23.47
N GLY A 17 1.87 10.18 -23.69
CA GLY A 17 0.89 10.29 -24.78
C GLY A 17 -0.56 9.99 -24.42
N GLY A 18 -0.88 9.82 -23.13
CA GLY A 18 -2.24 9.73 -22.61
C GLY A 18 -2.59 10.92 -21.72
N ASP A 19 -3.79 11.50 -21.87
CA ASP A 19 -4.25 12.67 -21.11
C ASP A 19 -4.88 12.32 -19.75
N GLY A 20 -4.50 11.20 -19.14
CA GLY A 20 -5.04 10.77 -17.86
C GLY A 20 -4.06 9.85 -17.12
N GLY A 21 -3.92 10.05 -15.81
CA GLY A 21 -3.11 9.18 -14.96
C GLY A 21 -3.58 7.72 -14.97
N LEU A 22 -2.93 6.89 -14.16
CA LEU A 22 -3.22 5.45 -14.07
C LEU A 22 -4.30 5.17 -13.00
N PRO A 23 -5.14 4.13 -13.17
CA PRO A 23 -5.96 3.63 -12.06
C PRO A 23 -5.06 3.21 -10.89
N GLY A 24 -5.50 3.53 -9.67
CA GLY A 24 -4.74 3.27 -8.45
C GLY A 24 -5.07 1.92 -7.82
N VAL A 25 -4.08 1.28 -7.19
CA VAL A 25 -4.27 0.05 -6.40
C VAL A 25 -3.57 0.19 -5.06
N LEU A 26 -4.33 0.10 -3.97
CA LEU A 26 -3.79 -0.04 -2.62
C LEU A 26 -3.45 -1.50 -2.34
N VAL A 27 -2.22 -1.74 -1.89
CA VAL A 27 -1.70 -3.07 -1.58
C VAL A 27 -1.45 -3.19 -0.09
N ALA A 28 -2.37 -3.84 0.63
CA ALA A 28 -2.21 -4.12 2.04
C ALA A 28 -1.25 -5.30 2.25
N HIS A 29 -0.10 -5.01 2.85
CA HIS A 29 1.02 -5.93 3.02
C HIS A 29 0.71 -7.14 3.91
N THR A 30 1.61 -8.13 3.91
CA THR A 30 1.49 -9.32 4.75
C THR A 30 1.80 -9.02 6.22
N ALA A 31 1.88 -10.04 7.06
CA ALA A 31 2.16 -9.86 8.48
C ALA A 31 3.59 -9.35 8.81
N ILE A 32 4.49 -9.20 7.84
CA ILE A 32 5.87 -8.76 8.11
C ILE A 32 6.21 -7.35 7.63
N GLY A 33 5.26 -6.60 7.07
CA GLY A 33 5.50 -5.23 6.54
C GLY A 33 5.68 -5.20 5.02
N PRO A 34 5.54 -4.03 4.37
CA PRO A 34 5.60 -3.91 2.91
C PRO A 34 7.01 -4.02 2.32
N GLN A 35 8.07 -3.86 3.12
CA GLN A 35 9.48 -3.90 2.66
C GLN A 35 9.94 -5.30 2.22
N GLU A 36 9.06 -6.30 2.26
CA GLU A 36 9.36 -7.62 1.75
C GLU A 36 9.35 -7.66 0.22
N VAL A 37 10.18 -8.54 -0.36
CA VAL A 37 10.29 -8.69 -1.82
C VAL A 37 8.96 -9.06 -2.47
N PHE A 38 8.12 -9.84 -1.78
CA PHE A 38 6.82 -10.27 -2.32
C PHE A 38 5.89 -9.08 -2.59
N VAL A 39 5.72 -8.17 -1.63
CA VAL A 39 4.82 -7.01 -1.76
C VAL A 39 5.33 -6.08 -2.86
N HIS A 40 6.64 -5.80 -2.89
CA HIS A 40 7.23 -4.98 -3.96
C HIS A 40 7.03 -5.64 -5.33
N THR A 41 7.24 -6.95 -5.46
CA THR A 41 7.03 -7.68 -6.71
C THR A 41 5.56 -7.62 -7.16
N CYS A 42 4.60 -7.67 -6.23
CA CYS A 42 3.19 -7.47 -6.54
C CYS A 42 2.92 -6.05 -7.06
N CYS A 43 3.45 -5.02 -6.41
CA CYS A 43 3.34 -3.63 -6.86
C CYS A 43 3.97 -3.44 -8.25
N ASP A 44 5.16 -3.99 -8.50
CA ASP A 44 5.85 -3.90 -9.79
C ASP A 44 5.10 -4.63 -10.89
N ALA A 45 4.47 -5.77 -10.58
CA ALA A 45 3.63 -6.49 -11.53
C ALA A 45 2.37 -5.70 -11.88
N LEU A 46 1.71 -5.06 -10.90
CA LEU A 46 0.57 -4.17 -11.12
C LEU A 46 0.98 -2.95 -11.96
N ALA A 47 2.14 -2.37 -11.70
CA ALA A 47 2.72 -1.28 -12.49
C ALA A 47 2.83 -1.65 -13.97
N ARG A 48 3.41 -2.83 -14.26
CA ARG A 48 3.53 -3.36 -15.64
C ARG A 48 2.19 -3.66 -16.32
N MET A 49 1.12 -3.83 -15.55
CA MET A 49 -0.24 -4.02 -16.06
C MET A 49 -1.00 -2.71 -16.24
N GLY A 50 -0.40 -1.55 -15.93
CA GLY A 50 -1.00 -0.24 -16.11
C GLY A 50 -1.69 0.34 -14.89
N PHE A 51 -1.29 -0.07 -13.69
CA PHE A 51 -1.79 0.48 -12.43
C PHE A 51 -0.73 1.27 -11.68
N ALA A 52 -1.13 2.30 -10.94
CA ALA A 52 -0.31 2.93 -9.93
C ALA A 52 -0.51 2.20 -8.59
N ALA A 53 0.46 1.38 -8.18
CA ALA A 53 0.35 0.46 -7.05
C ALA A 53 1.08 0.97 -5.80
N PHE A 54 0.38 1.00 -4.67
CA PHE A 54 0.84 1.69 -3.45
C PHE A 54 0.65 0.81 -2.21
N ALA A 55 1.77 0.47 -1.55
CA ALA A 55 1.79 -0.35 -0.34
C ALA A 55 2.26 0.49 0.86
N LEU A 56 1.33 0.95 1.69
CA LEU A 56 1.63 1.65 2.94
C LEU A 56 2.23 0.68 3.96
N ASP A 57 3.26 1.11 4.70
CA ASP A 57 3.67 0.44 5.93
C ASP A 57 2.65 0.72 7.03
N ALA A 58 1.66 -0.16 7.13
CA ALA A 58 0.60 -0.04 8.11
C ALA A 58 1.10 -0.31 9.54
N PHE A 59 2.32 -0.79 9.75
CA PHE A 59 2.94 -0.86 11.07
C PHE A 59 3.66 0.45 11.41
N GLY A 60 4.36 1.04 10.45
CA GLY A 60 5.27 2.17 10.63
C GLY A 60 6.62 1.72 11.19
N ALA A 61 7.11 0.57 10.73
CA ALA A 61 8.35 -0.05 11.19
C ALA A 61 9.56 0.29 10.30
N GLY A 62 9.32 0.65 9.03
CA GLY A 62 10.36 0.97 8.03
C GLY A 62 11.22 -0.24 7.60
N LYS A 63 10.82 -1.45 8.01
CA LYS A 63 11.57 -2.70 7.80
C LYS A 63 10.65 -3.91 7.88
N CYS A 64 11.14 -5.04 7.39
CA CYS A 64 10.50 -6.32 7.67
C CYS A 64 10.60 -6.68 9.17
N VAL A 65 9.49 -7.15 9.74
CA VAL A 65 9.42 -7.58 11.14
C VAL A 65 9.39 -9.11 11.20
N PHE A 66 10.56 -9.72 11.43
CA PHE A 66 10.71 -11.17 11.51
C PHE A 66 10.55 -11.73 12.93
N ASP A 67 10.85 -10.92 13.96
CA ASP A 67 10.64 -11.34 15.34
C ASP A 67 9.15 -11.54 15.61
N LYS A 68 8.81 -12.71 16.15
CA LYS A 68 7.42 -13.09 16.38
C LYS A 68 6.75 -12.17 17.40
N ALA A 69 7.44 -11.80 18.48
CA ALA A 69 6.85 -11.00 19.54
C ALA A 69 6.61 -9.55 19.09
N GLU A 70 7.59 -8.96 18.39
CA GLU A 70 7.47 -7.63 17.78
C GLU A 70 6.30 -7.59 16.78
N ARG A 71 6.24 -8.58 15.89
CA ARG A 71 5.16 -8.70 14.89
C ARG A 71 3.79 -8.85 15.55
N ASP A 72 3.66 -9.73 16.53
CA ASP A 72 2.39 -10.00 17.20
C ASP A 72 1.94 -8.77 18.01
N ALA A 73 2.86 -7.95 18.53
CA ALA A 73 2.54 -6.68 19.19
C ALA A 73 2.03 -5.62 18.20
N LEU A 74 2.74 -5.43 17.08
CA LEU A 74 2.35 -4.47 16.03
C LEU A 74 1.00 -4.84 15.42
N PHE A 75 0.85 -6.12 15.06
CA PHE A 75 -0.41 -6.62 14.55
C PHE A 75 -1.51 -6.57 15.61
N GLY A 76 -1.22 -7.00 16.85
CA GLY A 76 -2.17 -6.98 17.96
C GLY A 76 -2.76 -5.58 18.17
N ALA A 77 -1.94 -4.53 18.09
CA ALA A 77 -2.38 -3.15 18.18
C ALA A 77 -3.36 -2.75 17.06
N LEU A 78 -3.15 -3.22 15.82
CA LEU A 78 -4.08 -2.99 14.70
C LEU A 78 -5.35 -3.84 14.81
N ARG A 79 -5.26 -5.05 15.35
CA ARG A 79 -6.40 -5.97 15.50
C ARG A 79 -7.36 -5.48 16.59
N VAL A 80 -6.83 -4.96 17.69
CA VAL A 80 -7.62 -4.44 18.81
C VAL A 80 -8.29 -3.11 18.44
N ASP A 81 -7.56 -2.20 17.80
CA ASP A 81 -8.11 -0.95 17.28
C ASP A 81 -8.28 -1.02 15.76
N ARG A 82 -9.37 -1.66 15.31
CA ARG A 82 -9.72 -1.74 13.89
C ARG A 82 -9.88 -0.36 13.24
N THR A 83 -10.34 0.62 14.02
CA THR A 83 -10.50 2.00 13.55
C THR A 83 -9.15 2.64 13.24
N ARG A 84 -8.08 2.28 13.96
CA ARG A 84 -6.72 2.72 13.64
C ARG A 84 -6.21 2.11 12.34
N HIS A 85 -6.49 0.82 12.10
CA HIS A 85 -6.09 0.18 10.84
C HIS A 85 -6.82 0.81 9.65
N ALA A 86 -8.14 0.96 9.74
CA ALA A 86 -8.94 1.62 8.71
C ALA A 86 -8.50 3.08 8.46
N ARG A 87 -8.16 3.84 9.53
CA ARG A 87 -7.58 5.19 9.39
C ARG A 87 -6.26 5.20 8.63
N ARG A 88 -5.39 4.20 8.85
CA ARG A 88 -4.12 4.08 8.12
C ARG A 88 -4.36 3.79 6.64
N ILE A 89 -5.29 2.89 6.31
CA ILE A 89 -5.66 2.63 4.90
C ILE A 89 -6.29 3.86 4.26
N LEU A 90 -7.15 4.59 4.98
CA LEU A 90 -7.72 5.85 4.47
C LEU A 90 -6.62 6.88 4.19
N LYS A 91 -5.60 6.97 5.05
CA LYS A 91 -4.44 7.83 4.78
C LYS A 91 -3.61 7.37 3.59
N ALA A 92 -3.48 6.06 3.37
CA ALA A 92 -2.86 5.52 2.16
C ALA A 92 -3.67 5.90 0.90
N TYR A 93 -5.00 5.81 0.98
CA TYR A 93 -5.91 6.22 -0.10
C TYR A 93 -5.74 7.71 -0.43
N GLU A 94 -5.81 8.57 0.59
CA GLU A 94 -5.64 10.02 0.43
C GLU A 94 -4.28 10.35 -0.21
N ALA A 95 -3.19 9.75 0.29
CA ALA A 95 -1.86 9.93 -0.27
C ALA A 95 -1.76 9.42 -1.72
N LEU A 96 -2.43 8.31 -2.06
CA LEU A 96 -2.42 7.74 -3.40
C LEU A 96 -3.12 8.65 -4.41
N ILE A 97 -4.33 9.15 -4.09
CA ILE A 97 -5.10 9.98 -5.02
C ILE A 97 -4.50 11.37 -5.22
N GLU A 98 -3.58 11.79 -4.36
CA GLU A 98 -2.81 13.02 -4.50
C GLU A 98 -1.58 12.86 -5.41
N GLN A 99 -1.20 11.63 -5.77
CA GLN A 99 -0.09 11.40 -6.69
C GLN A 99 -0.45 11.82 -8.12
N PRO A 100 0.40 12.61 -8.81
CA PRO A 100 0.12 13.08 -10.17
C PRO A 100 0.03 11.94 -11.20
N GLU A 101 0.64 10.79 -10.91
CA GLU A 101 0.59 9.60 -11.73
C GLU A 101 -0.75 8.85 -11.64
N VAL A 102 -1.59 9.17 -10.65
CA VAL A 102 -2.90 8.54 -10.44
C VAL A 102 -3.99 9.34 -11.13
N SER A 103 -4.86 8.64 -11.83
CA SER A 103 -6.00 9.24 -12.52
C SER A 103 -7.00 9.83 -11.52
N SER A 104 -7.30 11.13 -11.67
CA SER A 104 -8.34 11.81 -10.88
C SER A 104 -9.77 11.34 -11.18
N THR A 105 -9.97 10.65 -12.30
CA THR A 105 -11.26 10.09 -12.74
C THR A 105 -11.26 8.57 -12.77
N GLY A 106 -10.10 7.96 -12.53
CA GLY A 106 -9.92 6.52 -12.55
C GLY A 106 -10.46 5.85 -11.30
N SER A 107 -10.73 4.55 -11.41
CA SER A 107 -11.10 3.73 -10.26
C SER A 107 -9.88 3.48 -9.36
N ILE A 108 -10.13 3.43 -8.05
CA ILE A 108 -9.16 2.99 -7.05
C ILE A 108 -9.58 1.62 -6.54
N PHE A 109 -8.64 0.68 -6.53
CA PHE A 109 -8.85 -0.69 -6.09
C PHE A 109 -8.05 -0.98 -4.82
N GLY A 110 -8.39 -2.09 -4.14
CA GLY A 110 -7.65 -2.58 -2.99
C GLY A 110 -7.39 -4.08 -3.11
N ILE A 111 -6.16 -4.50 -2.82
CA ILE A 111 -5.79 -5.90 -2.64
C ILE A 111 -5.10 -6.05 -1.28
N GLY A 112 -5.29 -7.19 -0.63
CA GLY A 112 -4.69 -7.45 0.67
C GLY A 112 -4.26 -8.90 0.81
N PHE A 113 -3.09 -9.10 1.43
CA PHE A 113 -2.51 -10.43 1.57
C PHE A 113 -2.57 -10.89 3.02
N CYS A 114 -3.26 -12.02 3.24
CA CYS A 114 -3.44 -12.62 4.56
C CYS A 114 -4.01 -11.60 5.56
N LEU A 115 -3.15 -11.11 6.46
CA LEU A 115 -3.44 -10.09 7.45
C LEU A 115 -3.94 -8.78 6.84
N GLY A 116 -3.28 -8.34 5.77
CA GLY A 116 -3.62 -7.12 5.06
C GLY A 116 -5.03 -7.15 4.48
N GLY A 117 -5.59 -8.34 4.22
CA GLY A 117 -6.97 -8.49 3.75
C GLY A 117 -8.04 -8.19 4.80
N MET A 118 -7.69 -8.01 6.07
CA MET A 118 -8.65 -7.59 7.11
C MET A 118 -8.86 -6.08 7.20
N ALA A 119 -8.09 -5.31 6.44
CA ALA A 119 -8.07 -3.86 6.49
C ALA A 119 -9.37 -3.24 5.96
#